data_AF-A0A8C7HBQ4-F1
#
_entry.id   AF-A0A8C7HBQ4-F1
#
_cell.length_a   1.000
_cell.length_b   1.000
_cell.length_c   1.000
_cell.angle_alpha   90.00
_cell.angle_beta   90.00
_cell.angle_gamma   90.00
#
_symmetry.space_group_name_H-M   'P 1'
#
loop_
_entity.id
_entity.type
_entity.pdbx_description
1 polymer ?
#
loop_
_entity_poly.entity_id
_entity_poly.type
_entity_poly.pdbx_seq_one_letter_code
_entity_poly.pdbx_strand_id
1 'polypeptide(L)'
;MTDLMFLHKPNLLASIVFLLIHISISPFFFPLAGMENKTNGSVEAKLVAENGQLPDPADWAFTDVVNYFKAAGFDEQATAFQDQEIDGKSLLLMTRNDVLTGLSIKLGPALKIYEYHVKPLQTQHLKSNANAPLHAPQRVTR
;
A
#
# COMPACT_ATOMS: atom_id res chain seq x y z
N MET A 1 5.90 -48.70 -3.80
CA MET A 1 4.88 -48.09 -4.65
C MET A 1 4.50 -46.75 -4.07
N THR A 2 5.30 -45.72 -4.39
CA THR A 2 4.91 -44.32 -4.22
C THR A 2 4.71 -43.79 -5.63
N ASP A 3 3.48 -43.38 -5.95
CA ASP A 3 3.10 -42.66 -7.17
C ASP A 3 1.96 -41.72 -6.71
N LEU A 4 2.22 -40.42 -6.50
CA LEU A 4 1.95 -39.30 -7.43
C LEU A 4 0.43 -39.13 -7.66
N MET A 5 -0.24 -38.00 -7.40
CA MET A 5 -0.02 -36.62 -7.90
C MET A 5 -0.81 -35.64 -6.99
N PHE A 6 -0.19 -34.57 -6.49
CA PHE A 6 -0.20 -33.21 -7.07
C PHE A 6 -1.57 -32.51 -7.09
N LEU A 7 -1.81 -31.63 -6.11
CA LEU A 7 -2.47 -30.35 -6.40
C LEU A 7 -1.75 -29.22 -5.65
N HIS A 8 -0.92 -28.52 -6.41
CA HIS A 8 -0.13 -27.38 -6.03
C HIS A 8 -1.04 -26.15 -5.82
N LYS A 9 -1.15 -25.67 -4.59
CA LYS A 9 -1.45 -24.25 -4.32
C LYS A 9 -0.16 -23.61 -3.80
N PRO A 10 0.48 -22.70 -4.55
CA PRO A 10 1.66 -22.02 -4.06
C PRO A 10 1.26 -21.01 -2.97
N ASN A 11 2.18 -20.78 -2.04
CA ASN A 11 2.24 -19.67 -1.07
C ASN A 11 1.89 -19.96 0.40
N LEU A 12 1.99 -21.21 0.86
CA LEU A 12 2.06 -21.47 2.31
C LEU A 12 3.33 -20.88 2.95
N LEU A 13 4.42 -20.76 2.18
CA LEU A 13 5.66 -20.14 2.64
C LEU A 13 5.50 -18.64 2.96
N ALA A 14 4.67 -17.90 2.22
CA ALA A 14 4.37 -16.50 2.50
C ALA A 14 3.53 -16.33 3.79
N SER A 15 2.58 -17.24 4.05
CA SER A 15 1.84 -17.26 5.33
C SER A 15 2.71 -17.68 6.52
N ILE A 16 3.74 -18.51 6.31
CA ILE A 16 4.67 -18.93 7.37
C ILE A 16 5.65 -17.78 7.72
N VAL A 17 6.09 -16.99 6.73
CA VAL A 17 6.90 -15.78 6.99
C VAL A 17 6.10 -14.74 7.81
N PHE A 18 4.79 -14.61 7.55
CA PHE A 18 3.92 -13.71 8.32
C PHE A 18 3.58 -14.22 9.73
N LEU A 19 3.67 -15.54 9.98
CA LEU A 19 3.47 -16.14 11.31
C LEU A 19 4.74 -16.22 12.17
N LEU A 20 5.93 -16.01 11.60
CA LEU A 20 7.21 -16.04 12.34
C LEU A 20 7.70 -14.67 12.84
N ILE A 21 7.04 -13.55 12.48
CA ILE A 21 7.43 -12.20 12.93
C ILE A 21 6.69 -11.75 14.20
N HIS A 22 5.69 -12.52 14.66
CA HIS A 22 5.11 -12.37 16.00
C HIS A 22 5.73 -13.37 16.98
N ILE A 23 6.95 -13.07 17.46
CA ILE A 23 7.48 -13.33 18.82
C ILE A 23 8.90 -12.76 18.84
N SER A 24 9.05 -11.49 19.19
CA SER A 24 10.23 -11.02 19.94
C SER A 24 9.86 -9.77 20.71
N ILE A 25 9.74 -9.98 22.03
CA ILE A 25 9.71 -8.95 23.05
C ILE A 25 10.98 -8.11 22.94
N SER A 26 10.84 -6.78 22.93
CA SER A 26 11.89 -5.85 23.36
C SER A 26 11.25 -4.52 23.79
N PRO A 27 11.23 -4.21 25.10
CA PRO A 27 10.83 -2.89 25.59
C PRO A 27 12.05 -1.97 25.49
N PHE A 28 12.28 -1.36 24.33
CA PHE A 28 13.35 -0.37 24.19
C PHE A 28 12.76 1.04 24.04
N PHE A 29 12.63 1.66 25.20
CA PHE A 29 12.63 3.09 25.46
C PHE A 29 13.79 3.77 24.72
N PHE A 30 13.54 4.82 23.92
CA PHE A 30 14.58 5.80 23.54
C PHE A 30 13.99 7.23 23.45
N PRO A 31 14.77 8.27 23.82
CA PRO A 31 14.31 9.60 24.20
C PRO A 31 14.08 10.52 23.00
N LEU A 32 13.20 11.50 23.21
CA LEU A 32 12.89 12.57 22.26
C LEU A 32 14.06 13.56 22.13
N ALA A 33 14.82 13.42 21.05
CA ALA A 33 15.53 14.51 20.39
C ALA A 33 14.94 14.56 18.97
N GLY A 34 14.19 15.57 18.55
CA GLY A 34 14.59 16.97 18.56
C GLY A 34 15.37 17.26 17.28
N MET A 35 14.71 17.24 16.12
CA MET A 35 15.20 17.96 14.93
C MET A 35 14.06 18.22 13.93
N GLU A 36 13.69 19.49 13.84
CA GLU A 36 12.89 20.11 12.79
C GLU A 36 13.80 20.56 11.62
N ASN A 37 13.32 20.44 10.37
CA ASN A 37 13.87 21.06 9.15
C ASN A 37 12.90 20.65 8.01
N LYS A 38 11.98 21.49 7.47
CA LYS A 38 12.12 22.65 6.57
C LYS A 38 13.07 22.35 5.39
N THR A 39 12.60 22.00 4.19
CA THR A 39 11.91 22.90 3.26
C THR A 39 11.55 22.19 1.94
N ASN A 40 10.39 22.55 1.40
CA ASN A 40 10.09 22.94 0.00
C ASN A 40 10.69 22.11 -1.14
N GLY A 41 9.80 21.46 -1.91
CA GLY A 41 10.12 20.97 -3.25
C GLY A 41 8.88 20.36 -3.88
N SER A 42 8.11 21.19 -4.59
CA SER A 42 7.10 20.71 -5.53
C SER A 42 7.82 19.87 -6.60
N VAL A 43 7.75 18.56 -6.46
CA VAL A 43 8.09 17.61 -7.53
C VAL A 43 6.80 16.87 -7.88
N GLU A 44 5.96 17.61 -8.60
CA GLU A 44 4.94 17.04 -9.47
C GLU A 44 5.67 16.33 -10.62
N ALA A 45 6.21 15.15 -10.32
CA ALA A 45 6.93 14.34 -11.28
C ALA A 45 6.30 12.94 -11.36
N LYS A 46 5.47 12.81 -12.39
CA LYS A 46 5.27 11.58 -13.19
C LYS A 46 4.26 10.53 -12.72
N LEU A 47 3.16 10.95 -12.11
CA LEU A 47 1.93 10.11 -12.04
C LEU A 47 0.69 10.79 -12.63
N VAL A 48 0.82 12.02 -13.13
CA VAL A 48 -0.30 12.77 -13.71
C VAL A 48 -0.63 12.16 -15.07
N ALA A 49 -1.66 11.32 -15.12
CA ALA A 49 -2.31 10.97 -16.38
C ALA A 49 -2.86 12.25 -17.03
N GLU A 50 -3.00 12.22 -18.36
CA GLU A 50 -3.33 13.30 -19.30
C GLU A 50 -4.53 14.23 -18.94
N ASN A 51 -5.25 13.95 -17.85
CA ASN A 51 -6.40 14.73 -17.35
C ASN A 51 -6.26 15.22 -15.89
N GLY A 52 -5.07 15.22 -15.29
CA GLY A 52 -4.88 15.71 -13.91
C GLY A 52 -5.34 14.72 -12.82
N GLN A 53 -5.79 13.52 -13.20
CA GLN A 53 -6.28 12.51 -12.28
C GLN A 53 -5.34 11.31 -12.25
N LEU A 54 -4.87 10.95 -11.06
CA LEU A 54 -4.11 9.72 -10.85
C LEU A 54 -4.93 8.50 -11.30
N PRO A 55 -4.33 7.50 -11.97
CA PRO A 55 -5.01 6.25 -12.29
C PRO A 55 -5.51 5.57 -11.00
N ASP A 56 -6.59 4.79 -11.10
CA ASP A 56 -7.17 4.11 -9.95
C ASP A 56 -6.10 3.26 -9.25
N PRO A 57 -5.88 3.43 -7.93
CA PRO A 57 -4.87 2.65 -7.21
C PRO A 57 -5.08 1.14 -7.28
N ALA A 58 -6.27 0.64 -7.62
CA ALA A 58 -6.52 -0.79 -7.80
C ALA A 58 -5.72 -1.42 -8.94
N ASP A 59 -5.24 -0.63 -9.91
CA ASP A 59 -4.47 -1.08 -11.06
C ASP A 59 -2.95 -0.88 -10.90
N TRP A 60 -2.51 -0.33 -9.76
CA TRP A 60 -1.09 -0.06 -9.53
C TRP A 60 -0.30 -1.35 -9.29
N ALA A 61 0.81 -1.50 -10.00
CA ALA A 61 1.84 -2.47 -9.65
C ALA A 61 2.66 -1.97 -8.45
N PHE A 62 3.47 -2.85 -7.84
CA PHE A 62 4.32 -2.44 -6.71
C PHE A 62 5.28 -1.30 -7.08
N THR A 63 5.75 -1.25 -8.34
CA THR A 63 6.59 -0.16 -8.84
C THR A 63 5.87 1.20 -8.83
N ASP A 64 4.58 1.21 -9.11
CA ASP A 64 3.77 2.45 -9.11
C ASP A 64 3.54 2.94 -7.68
N VAL A 65 3.30 2.02 -6.73
CA VAL A 65 3.23 2.32 -5.29
C VAL A 65 4.53 2.94 -4.79
N VAL A 66 5.67 2.34 -5.14
CA VAL A 66 7.00 2.85 -4.77
C VAL A 66 7.25 4.23 -5.37
N ASN A 67 6.95 4.42 -6.65
CA ASN A 67 7.12 5.70 -7.33
C ASN A 67 6.21 6.78 -6.73
N TYR A 68 4.98 6.44 -6.36
CA TYR A 68 4.05 7.35 -5.70
C TYR A 68 4.60 7.87 -4.37
N PHE A 69 5.09 6.96 -3.50
CA PHE A 69 5.63 7.39 -2.21
C PHE A 69 6.95 8.15 -2.33
N LYS A 70 7.80 7.82 -3.31
CA LYS A 70 8.97 8.66 -3.65
C LYS A 70 8.56 10.06 -4.08
N ALA A 71 7.61 10.17 -5.02
CA ALA A 71 7.09 11.47 -5.48
C ALA A 71 6.43 12.27 -4.35
N ALA A 72 5.85 11.60 -3.35
CA ALA A 72 5.28 12.22 -2.15
C ALA A 72 6.33 12.64 -1.10
N GLY A 73 7.63 12.42 -1.36
CA GLY A 73 8.73 12.80 -0.46
C GLY A 73 9.04 11.76 0.62
N PHE A 74 8.64 10.52 0.43
CA PHE A 74 8.89 9.39 1.34
C PHE A 74 9.90 8.39 0.75
N ASP A 75 10.97 8.86 0.12
CA ASP A 75 11.96 8.03 -0.58
C ASP A 75 12.57 6.92 0.29
N GLU A 76 12.93 7.25 1.54
CA GLU A 76 13.48 6.30 2.50
C GLU A 76 12.45 5.19 2.80
N GLN A 77 11.17 5.56 2.97
CA GLN A 77 10.10 4.64 3.34
C GLN A 77 9.58 3.83 2.16
N ALA A 78 9.67 4.35 0.94
CA ALA A 78 9.24 3.66 -0.27
C ALA A 78 9.97 2.31 -0.45
N THR A 79 11.19 2.18 0.05
CA THR A 79 11.95 0.91 0.06
C THR A 79 11.21 -0.19 0.82
N ALA A 80 10.55 0.13 1.94
CA ALA A 80 9.78 -0.87 2.68
C ALA A 80 8.56 -1.40 1.90
N PHE A 81 7.94 -0.56 1.08
CA PHE A 81 6.87 -0.99 0.16
C PHE A 81 7.44 -1.86 -0.97
N GLN A 82 8.65 -1.55 -1.43
CA GLN A 82 9.35 -2.33 -2.45
C GLN A 82 9.74 -3.71 -1.93
N ASP A 83 10.36 -3.80 -0.75
CA ASP A 83 10.85 -5.05 -0.16
C ASP A 83 9.73 -6.06 0.12
N GLN A 84 8.53 -5.55 0.40
CA GLN A 84 7.33 -6.34 0.64
C GLN A 84 6.49 -6.52 -0.64
N GLU A 85 6.94 -5.97 -1.77
CA GLU A 85 6.24 -5.99 -3.07
C GLU A 85 4.77 -5.56 -2.97
N ILE A 86 4.49 -4.52 -2.18
CA ILE A 86 3.13 -4.03 -1.96
C ILE A 86 2.58 -3.43 -3.25
N ASP A 87 1.62 -4.13 -3.87
CA ASP A 87 0.85 -3.65 -5.01
C ASP A 87 -0.32 -2.76 -4.57
N GLY A 88 -0.99 -2.14 -5.55
CA GLY A 88 -2.10 -1.22 -5.30
C GLY A 88 -3.29 -1.84 -4.58
N LYS A 89 -3.63 -3.08 -4.90
CA LYS A 89 -4.72 -3.82 -4.23
C LYS A 89 -4.39 -4.10 -2.78
N SER A 90 -3.17 -4.54 -2.50
CA SER A 90 -2.68 -4.75 -1.13
C SER A 90 -2.66 -3.44 -0.36
N LEU A 91 -2.17 -2.35 -0.97
CA LEU A 91 -2.16 -1.00 -0.39
C LEU A 91 -3.57 -0.54 0.02
N LEU A 92 -4.57 -0.75 -0.85
CA LEU A 92 -5.96 -0.40 -0.57
C LEU A 92 -6.58 -1.24 0.56
N LEU A 93 -6.04 -2.42 0.85
CA LEU A 93 -6.50 -3.28 1.94
C LEU A 93 -5.70 -3.11 3.25
N MET A 94 -4.59 -2.37 3.22
CA MET A 94 -3.78 -2.16 4.41
C MET A 94 -4.56 -1.49 5.53
N THR A 95 -4.45 -2.06 6.72
CA THR A 95 -4.96 -1.46 7.94
C THR A 95 -3.95 -0.49 8.53
N ARG A 96 -4.40 0.31 9.50
CA ARG A 96 -3.52 1.18 10.28
C ARG A 96 -2.34 0.42 10.89
N ASN A 97 -2.58 -0.77 11.43
CA ASN A 97 -1.53 -1.54 12.09
C ASN A 97 -0.49 -2.05 11.08
N ASP A 98 -0.92 -2.45 9.89
CA ASP A 98 0.00 -2.93 8.85
C ASP A 98 1.00 -1.84 8.46
N VAL A 99 0.55 -0.58 8.35
CA VAL A 99 1.44 0.56 8.04
C VAL A 99 2.31 0.95 9.23
N LEU A 100 1.76 0.95 10.45
CA LEU A 100 2.46 1.44 11.63
C LEU A 100 3.47 0.44 12.22
N THR A 101 3.24 -0.85 12.04
CA THR A 101 4.06 -1.91 12.63
C THR A 101 4.50 -2.98 11.65
N GLY A 102 3.78 -3.20 10.55
CA GLY A 102 4.09 -4.24 9.57
C GLY A 102 5.18 -3.83 8.57
N LEU A 103 5.22 -2.55 8.18
CA LEU A 103 6.31 -1.97 7.44
C LEU A 103 7.33 -1.43 8.45
N SER A 104 8.59 -1.85 8.39
CA SER A 104 9.66 -1.43 9.32
C SER A 104 10.06 0.06 9.13
N ILE A 105 9.08 0.95 9.27
CA ILE A 105 9.12 2.40 9.09
C ILE A 105 9.01 3.06 10.46
N LYS A 106 9.74 4.16 10.67
CA LYS A 106 9.64 4.97 11.89
C LYS A 106 8.20 5.48 12.08
N LEU A 107 7.71 5.48 13.33
CA LEU A 107 6.32 5.81 13.67
C LEU A 107 5.82 7.15 13.10
N GLY A 108 6.66 8.20 13.15
CA GLY A 108 6.29 9.53 12.65
C GLY A 108 5.95 9.53 11.16
N PRO A 109 6.88 9.11 10.27
CA PRO A 109 6.58 8.89 8.86
C PRO A 109 5.43 7.92 8.60
N ALA A 110 5.34 6.80 9.34
CA ALA A 110 4.28 5.81 9.15
C ALA A 110 2.88 6.40 9.40
N LEU A 111 2.72 7.23 10.44
CA LEU A 111 1.47 7.96 10.72
C LEU A 111 1.10 8.90 9.57
N LYS A 112 2.08 9.63 9.02
CA LYS A 112 1.84 10.53 7.88
C LYS A 112 1.41 9.75 6.64
N ILE A 113 2.10 8.66 6.33
CA ILE A 113 1.79 7.79 5.19
C ILE A 113 0.35 7.26 5.32
N TYR A 114 -0.04 6.75 6.48
CA TYR A 114 -1.37 6.20 6.66
C TYR A 114 -2.47 7.28 6.53
N GLU A 115 -2.37 8.38 7.27
CA GLU A 115 -3.43 9.39 7.34
C GLU A 115 -3.56 10.24 6.06
N TYR A 116 -2.44 10.55 5.40
CA TYR A 116 -2.44 11.48 4.26
C TYR A 116 -2.33 10.81 2.89
N HIS A 117 -1.99 9.51 2.82
CA HIS A 117 -1.86 8.82 1.54
C HIS A 117 -2.73 7.56 1.46
N VAL A 118 -2.53 6.58 2.35
CA VAL A 118 -3.27 5.30 2.26
C VAL A 118 -4.77 5.51 2.40
N LYS A 119 -5.21 6.20 3.45
CA LYS A 119 -6.63 6.43 3.73
C LYS A 119 -7.33 7.29 2.66
N PRO A 120 -6.73 8.38 2.14
CA PRO A 120 -7.27 9.08 0.98
C PRO A 120 -7.42 8.22 -0.26
N LEU A 121 -6.41 7.41 -0.62
CA LEU A 121 -6.48 6.50 -1.77
C LEU A 121 -7.62 5.47 -1.62
N GLN A 122 -7.80 4.92 -0.42
CA GLN A 122 -8.93 4.04 -0.10
C GLN A 122 -10.28 4.73 -0.29
N THR A 123 -10.40 5.97 0.20
CA THR A 123 -11.64 6.75 0.10
C THR A 123 -11.96 7.10 -1.36
N GLN A 124 -10.95 7.44 -2.16
CA GLN A 124 -11.11 7.74 -3.59
C GLN A 124 -11.59 6.52 -4.36
N HIS A 125 -11.01 5.35 -4.13
CA HIS A 125 -11.40 4.10 -4.79
C HIS A 125 -12.86 3.74 -4.51
N LEU A 126 -13.31 3.85 -3.25
CA LEU A 126 -14.71 3.60 -2.88
C LEU A 126 -15.69 4.55 -3.59
N LYS A 127 -15.34 5.83 -3.73
CA LYS A 127 -16.17 6.82 -4.44
C LYS A 127 -16.21 6.54 -5.95
N SER A 128 -15.10 6.12 -6.54
CA SER A 128 -15.03 5.70 -7.95
C SER A 128 -16.00 4.56 -8.23
N ASN A 129 -15.98 3.52 -7.37
CA ASN A 129 -16.86 2.37 -7.49
C ASN A 129 -18.35 2.72 -7.26
N ALA A 130 -18.66 3.66 -6.38
CA ALA A 130 -20.05 4.08 -6.12
C ALA A 130 -20.66 4.90 -7.27
N ASN A 131 -19.83 5.55 -8.08
CA ASN A 131 -20.26 6.38 -9.21
C ASN A 131 -20.30 5.60 -10.54
N ALA A 132 -19.93 4.32 -10.55
CA ALA A 132 -20.08 3.47 -11.73
C ALA A 132 -21.59 3.37 -12.09
N PRO A 133 -21.99 3.65 -13.34
CA PRO A 133 -23.39 3.58 -13.73
C PRO A 133 -23.93 2.18 -13.44
N LEU A 134 -24.93 2.09 -12.55
CA LEU A 134 -25.74 0.89 -12.38
C LEU A 134 -26.20 0.47 -13.78
N HIS A 135 -25.68 -0.66 -14.25
CA HIS A 135 -26.03 -1.20 -15.54
C HIS A 135 -27.56 -1.23 -15.64
N ALA A 136 -28.12 -0.39 -16.50
CA ALA A 136 -29.55 -0.37 -16.76
C ALA A 136 -29.99 -1.81 -17.07
N PRO A 137 -31.15 -2.29 -16.55
CA PRO A 137 -31.64 -3.62 -16.85
C PRO A 137 -31.60 -3.83 -18.36
N GLN A 138 -30.82 -4.82 -18.81
CA GLN A 138 -30.83 -5.23 -20.21
C GLN A 138 -32.27 -5.55 -20.56
N ARG A 139 -32.90 -4.65 -21.34
CA ARG A 139 -34.25 -4.86 -21.85
C ARG A 139 -34.15 -6.04 -22.80
N VAL A 140 -34.55 -7.21 -22.33
CA VAL A 140 -34.74 -8.39 -23.17
C VAL A 140 -35.86 -8.04 -24.15
N THR A 141 -35.51 -7.52 -25.31
CA THR A 141 -36.43 -7.47 -26.44
C THR A 141 -36.62 -8.89 -26.93
N ARG A 142 -37.83 -9.37 -26.69
CA ARG A 142 -38.37 -10.62 -27.23
C ARG A 142 -38.47 -10.57 -28.74
#